data_AF-W2RZV8-F1
#
_entry.id   AF-W2RZV8-F1
#
_cell.length_a   1.000
_cell.length_b   1.000
_cell.length_c   1.000
_cell.angle_alpha   90.00
_cell.angle_beta   90.00
_cell.angle_gamma   90.00
#
_symmetry.space_group_name_H-M   'P 1'
#
loop_
_entity.id
_entity.type
_entity.pdbx_description
1 polymer ?
#
loop_
_entity_poly.entity_id
_entity_poly.type
_entity_poly.pdbx_seq_one_letter_code
_entity_poly.pdbx_strand_id
1 'polypeptide(L)'
;MPGYDCLAGFMSSRQDTGIFRRFSHLNTESLLHMQAELLGLELTLEEMRRHPDSGGFNISWLGVPYSDANAVIANVFERVRVLLDQYHRTLLQTAQVNELDAVADDSFELLQRWHDKDEESFLEGIEAGVIRDTRFRDDLISVNRRPGRDDTIAVFIADRVLPIYDRLVGHRLHAGSVEGIADAREYHMKALMLAANVLCMVLSAVMPALSILVLFNVKSTFSRLVAVVLLSLAFSIVMTVVAQKKADIFMATTAFAAVLVVFVGSANDVE
;
A
#
# COMPACT_ATOMS: atom_id res chain seq x y z
N MET A 1 20.83 -9.24 -28.53
CA MET A 1 19.47 -9.23 -29.09
C MET A 1 18.53 -8.89 -27.95
N PRO A 2 17.58 -7.98 -28.16
CA PRO A 2 16.55 -7.72 -27.18
C PRO A 2 15.78 -9.01 -26.90
N GLY A 3 15.49 -9.26 -25.63
CA GLY A 3 14.90 -10.49 -25.14
C GLY A 3 14.53 -10.39 -23.67
N TYR A 4 13.98 -11.46 -23.11
CA TYR A 4 13.57 -11.51 -21.71
C TYR A 4 14.70 -11.16 -20.73
N ASP A 5 15.96 -11.52 -21.05
CA ASP A 5 17.12 -11.15 -20.23
C ASP A 5 17.34 -9.63 -20.18
N CYS A 6 17.16 -8.93 -21.30
CA CYS A 6 17.27 -7.46 -21.35
C CYS A 6 16.11 -6.79 -20.62
N LEU A 7 14.89 -7.30 -20.76
CA LEU A 7 13.72 -6.82 -20.02
C LEU A 7 13.89 -7.05 -18.51
N ALA A 8 14.35 -8.25 -18.11
CA ALA A 8 14.64 -8.57 -16.72
C ALA A 8 15.77 -7.70 -16.17
N GLY A 9 16.82 -7.40 -16.96
CA GLY A 9 17.86 -6.45 -16.60
C GLY A 9 17.31 -5.03 -16.36
N PHE A 10 16.43 -4.56 -17.24
CA PHE A 10 15.75 -3.27 -17.07
C PHE A 10 14.84 -3.24 -15.83
N MET A 11 14.04 -4.29 -15.63
CA MET A 11 13.11 -4.41 -14.49
C MET A 11 13.81 -4.64 -13.14
N SER A 12 14.99 -5.26 -13.15
CA SER A 12 15.78 -5.52 -11.93
C SER A 12 16.71 -4.37 -11.56
N SER A 13 17.17 -3.60 -12.55
CA SER A 13 18.03 -2.43 -12.30
C SER A 13 17.32 -1.29 -11.57
N ARG A 14 15.97 -1.27 -11.57
CA ARG A 14 15.18 -0.21 -10.94
C ARG A 14 14.05 -0.81 -10.11
N GLN A 15 13.85 -0.27 -8.92
CA GLN A 15 12.81 -0.79 -8.01
C GLN A 15 11.40 -0.54 -8.59
N ASP A 16 11.19 0.54 -9.32
CA ASP A 16 9.89 1.00 -9.80
C ASP A 16 9.43 0.39 -11.14
N THR A 17 10.27 -0.43 -11.79
CA THR A 17 9.99 -1.02 -13.11
C THR A 17 9.64 -2.51 -13.05
N GLY A 18 9.62 -3.13 -11.86
CA GLY A 18 9.12 -4.48 -11.62
C GLY A 18 7.59 -4.57 -11.78
N ILE A 19 7.11 -4.41 -13.01
CA ILE A 19 5.70 -4.37 -13.38
C ILE A 19 5.29 -5.74 -13.91
N PHE A 20 4.25 -6.29 -13.32
CA PHE A 20 3.71 -7.59 -13.72
C PHE A 20 2.20 -7.56 -13.74
N ARG A 21 1.60 -8.48 -14.48
CA ARG A 21 0.17 -8.67 -14.47
C ARG A 21 -0.22 -9.57 -13.29
N ARG A 22 -1.23 -9.16 -12.53
CA ARG A 22 -1.76 -9.95 -11.39
C ARG A 22 -2.74 -11.05 -11.80
N PHE A 23 -3.27 -10.99 -13.03
CA PHE A 23 -4.24 -11.94 -13.58
C PHE A 23 -5.49 -12.09 -12.69
N SER A 24 -6.06 -10.98 -12.22
CA SER A 24 -7.15 -10.99 -11.21
C SER A 24 -8.36 -11.83 -11.60
N HIS A 25 -8.80 -11.71 -12.86
CA HIS A 25 -9.91 -12.48 -13.38
C HIS A 25 -9.63 -13.99 -13.36
N LEU A 26 -8.47 -14.41 -13.87
CA LEU A 26 -8.08 -15.82 -13.94
C LEU A 26 -7.88 -16.42 -12.53
N ASN A 27 -7.29 -15.67 -11.61
CA ASN A 27 -7.12 -16.10 -10.22
C ASN A 27 -8.48 -16.26 -9.52
N THR A 28 -9.41 -15.34 -9.76
CA THR A 28 -10.76 -15.41 -9.20
C THR A 28 -11.55 -16.58 -9.79
N GLU A 29 -11.45 -16.81 -11.11
CA GLU A 29 -12.07 -17.95 -11.78
C GLU A 29 -11.55 -19.28 -11.23
N SER A 30 -10.23 -19.40 -11.04
CA SER A 30 -9.61 -20.58 -10.42
C SER A 30 -10.13 -20.83 -9.00
N LEU A 31 -10.24 -19.77 -8.17
CA LEU A 31 -10.82 -19.86 -6.84
C LEU A 31 -12.29 -20.31 -6.87
N LEU A 32 -13.08 -19.81 -7.81
CA LEU A 32 -14.48 -20.20 -7.98
C LEU A 32 -14.63 -21.65 -8.41
N HIS A 33 -13.77 -22.16 -9.29
CA HIS A 33 -13.75 -23.58 -9.66
C HIS A 33 -13.43 -24.48 -8.47
N MET A 34 -12.39 -24.14 -7.69
CA MET A 34 -12.07 -24.88 -6.47
C MET A 34 -13.20 -24.84 -5.44
N GLN A 35 -13.88 -23.70 -5.30
CA GLN A 35 -15.03 -23.56 -4.41
C GLN A 35 -16.20 -24.46 -4.87
N ALA A 36 -16.48 -24.52 -6.17
CA ALA A 36 -17.52 -25.38 -6.71
C ALA A 36 -17.21 -26.87 -6.49
N GLU A 37 -15.94 -27.28 -6.68
CA GLU A 37 -15.50 -28.64 -6.37
C GLU A 37 -15.67 -28.97 -4.87
N LEU A 38 -15.29 -28.06 -3.97
CA LEU A 38 -15.48 -28.23 -2.52
C LEU A 38 -16.95 -28.38 -2.14
N LEU A 39 -17.85 -27.57 -2.73
CA LEU A 39 -19.29 -27.68 -2.50
C LEU A 39 -19.83 -29.04 -2.96
N GLY A 40 -19.37 -29.56 -4.10
CA GLY A 40 -19.74 -30.90 -4.56
C GLY A 40 -19.29 -32.00 -3.60
N LEU A 41 -18.08 -31.90 -3.06
CA LEU A 41 -17.58 -32.83 -2.05
C LEU A 41 -18.36 -32.70 -0.73
N GLU A 42 -18.74 -31.50 -0.32
CA GLU A 42 -19.56 -31.27 0.87
C GLU A 42 -20.94 -31.91 0.76
N LEU A 43 -21.62 -31.74 -0.39
CA LEU A 43 -22.89 -32.41 -0.68
C LEU A 43 -22.76 -33.93 -0.62
N THR A 44 -21.70 -34.47 -1.24
CA THR A 44 -21.40 -35.91 -1.22
C THR A 44 -21.23 -36.42 0.21
N LEU A 45 -20.48 -35.68 1.05
CA LEU A 45 -20.31 -36.00 2.47
C LEU A 45 -21.62 -35.90 3.26
N GLU A 46 -22.48 -34.92 2.94
CA GLU A 46 -23.78 -34.77 3.60
C GLU A 46 -24.72 -35.93 3.25
N GLU A 47 -24.78 -36.33 1.98
CA GLU A 47 -25.54 -37.51 1.54
C GLU A 47 -25.05 -38.78 2.24
N MET A 48 -23.72 -38.98 2.31
CA MET A 48 -23.13 -40.09 3.06
C MET A 48 -23.51 -40.07 4.54
N ARG A 49 -23.55 -38.90 5.20
CA ARG A 49 -23.96 -38.78 6.60
C ARG A 49 -25.43 -39.10 6.85
N ARG A 50 -26.30 -38.93 5.85
CA ARG A 50 -27.73 -39.26 5.95
C ARG A 50 -27.99 -40.77 5.86
N HIS A 51 -27.06 -41.55 5.32
CA HIS A 51 -27.21 -43.00 5.24
C HIS A 51 -26.97 -43.68 6.61
N PRO A 52 -27.89 -44.55 7.08
CA PRO A 52 -27.84 -45.13 8.42
C PRO A 52 -26.64 -46.07 8.64
N ASP A 53 -26.12 -46.69 7.58
CA ASP A 53 -24.95 -47.59 7.63
C ASP A 53 -23.61 -46.86 7.77
N SER A 54 -23.58 -45.54 7.60
CA SER A 54 -22.37 -44.70 7.68
C SER A 54 -22.10 -44.15 9.09
N GLY A 55 -22.94 -44.51 10.08
CA GLY A 55 -22.89 -43.98 11.44
C GLY A 55 -21.58 -44.22 12.20
N GLY A 56 -20.86 -45.30 11.90
CA GLY A 56 -19.58 -45.61 12.56
C GLY A 56 -18.51 -44.53 12.35
N PHE A 57 -18.49 -43.90 11.18
CA PHE A 57 -17.48 -42.91 10.81
C PHE A 57 -17.69 -41.54 11.50
N ASN A 58 -18.95 -41.17 11.76
CA ASN A 58 -19.28 -39.97 12.51
C ASN A 58 -18.93 -40.11 14.02
N ILE A 59 -18.85 -41.36 14.50
CA ILE A 59 -18.59 -41.69 15.91
C ILE A 59 -17.10 -41.91 16.18
N SER A 60 -16.36 -42.55 15.25
CA SER A 60 -14.92 -42.77 15.41
C SER A 60 -14.21 -42.91 14.07
N TRP A 61 -13.28 -42.00 13.77
CA TRP A 61 -12.44 -42.04 12.56
C TRP A 61 -11.50 -43.27 12.52
N LEU A 62 -11.09 -43.80 13.68
CA LEU A 62 -10.11 -44.89 13.81
C LEU A 62 -10.74 -46.23 14.22
N GLY A 63 -12.03 -46.24 14.61
CA GLY A 63 -12.67 -47.37 15.28
C GLY A 63 -13.58 -48.23 14.40
N VAL A 64 -13.72 -47.92 13.10
CA VAL A 64 -14.62 -48.65 12.19
C VAL A 64 -13.85 -49.77 11.48
N PRO A 65 -14.34 -51.03 11.47
CA PRO A 65 -13.73 -52.10 10.69
C PRO A 65 -13.68 -51.75 9.20
N TYR A 66 -12.54 -51.97 8.55
CA TYR A 66 -12.30 -51.58 7.17
C TYR A 66 -13.27 -52.31 6.22
N SER A 67 -14.06 -51.55 5.47
CA SER A 67 -14.99 -52.02 4.43
C SER A 67 -14.80 -51.19 3.17
N ASP A 68 -15.26 -51.65 2.02
CA ASP A 68 -15.14 -50.90 0.75
C ASP A 68 -15.81 -49.52 0.83
N ALA A 69 -16.90 -49.40 1.59
CA ALA A 69 -17.56 -48.12 1.86
C ALA A 69 -16.67 -47.14 2.65
N ASN A 70 -15.86 -47.65 3.60
CA ASN A 70 -14.93 -46.83 4.38
C ASN A 70 -13.75 -46.32 3.52
N ALA A 71 -13.31 -47.10 2.54
CA ALA A 71 -12.28 -46.67 1.59
C ALA A 71 -12.76 -45.51 0.70
N VAL A 72 -14.02 -45.53 0.26
CA VAL A 72 -14.63 -44.44 -0.51
C VAL A 72 -14.73 -43.16 0.34
N ILE A 73 -15.22 -43.28 1.58
CA ILE A 73 -15.33 -42.13 2.50
C ILE A 73 -13.94 -41.55 2.78
N ALA A 74 -12.95 -42.39 3.09
CA ALA A 74 -11.58 -41.94 3.31
C ALA A 74 -11.02 -41.20 2.09
N ASN A 75 -11.28 -41.69 0.87
CA ASN A 75 -10.85 -41.03 -0.36
C ASN A 75 -11.47 -39.64 -0.53
N VAL A 76 -12.78 -39.50 -0.28
CA VAL A 76 -13.48 -38.20 -0.34
C VAL A 76 -12.88 -37.22 0.68
N PHE A 77 -12.63 -37.65 1.91
CA PHE A 77 -12.00 -36.81 2.92
C PHE A 77 -10.56 -36.43 2.58
N GLU A 78 -9.76 -37.34 2.01
CA GLU A 78 -8.42 -37.01 1.52
C GLU A 78 -8.48 -35.98 0.38
N ARG A 79 -9.44 -36.12 -0.55
CA ARG A 79 -9.65 -35.14 -1.62
C ARG A 79 -10.04 -33.78 -1.05
N VAL A 80 -10.93 -33.73 -0.06
CA VAL A 80 -11.30 -32.49 0.65
C VAL A 80 -10.08 -31.86 1.31
N ARG A 81 -9.26 -32.63 2.04
CA ARG A 81 -8.05 -32.12 2.71
C ARG A 81 -7.08 -31.47 1.72
N VAL A 82 -6.80 -32.15 0.61
CA VAL A 82 -5.90 -31.65 -0.43
C VAL A 82 -6.47 -30.39 -1.09
N LEU A 83 -7.73 -30.41 -1.51
CA LEU A 83 -8.34 -29.30 -2.22
C LEU A 83 -8.55 -28.08 -1.31
N LEU A 84 -8.88 -28.29 -0.03
CA LEU A 84 -9.07 -27.22 0.94
C LEU A 84 -7.75 -26.54 1.30
N ASP A 85 -6.66 -27.30 1.43
CA ASP A 85 -5.31 -26.74 1.59
C ASP A 85 -4.89 -25.92 0.36
N GLN A 86 -5.13 -26.44 -0.86
CA GLN A 86 -4.86 -25.72 -2.10
C GLN A 86 -5.67 -24.42 -2.18
N TYR A 87 -6.98 -24.49 -1.95
CA TYR A 87 -7.89 -23.35 -1.97
C TYR A 87 -7.43 -22.27 -0.98
N HIS A 88 -7.15 -22.62 0.28
CA HIS A 88 -6.72 -21.64 1.27
C HIS A 88 -5.35 -21.03 0.95
N ARG A 89 -4.39 -21.82 0.44
CA ARG A 89 -3.10 -21.28 0.01
C ARG A 89 -3.25 -20.31 -1.15
N THR A 90 -4.02 -20.67 -2.18
CA THR A 90 -4.26 -19.80 -3.33
C THR A 90 -5.01 -18.54 -2.92
N LEU A 91 -5.98 -18.64 -2.01
CA LEU A 91 -6.71 -17.49 -1.48
C LEU A 91 -5.78 -16.51 -0.76
N LEU A 92 -4.93 -17.01 0.13
CA LEU A 92 -3.96 -16.19 0.87
C LEU A 92 -2.92 -15.56 -0.06
N GLN A 93 -2.39 -16.33 -1.02
CA GLN A 93 -1.48 -15.80 -2.03
C GLN A 93 -2.14 -14.71 -2.88
N THR A 94 -3.40 -14.91 -3.29
CA THR A 94 -4.17 -13.92 -4.06
C THR A 94 -4.42 -12.65 -3.24
N ALA A 95 -4.72 -12.79 -1.95
CA ALA A 95 -4.86 -11.65 -1.05
C ALA A 95 -3.55 -10.85 -0.95
N GLN A 96 -2.42 -11.52 -0.75
CA GLN A 96 -1.09 -10.90 -0.71
C GLN A 96 -0.73 -10.20 -2.02
N VAL A 97 -1.04 -10.82 -3.17
CA VAL A 97 -0.82 -10.21 -4.49
C VAL A 97 -1.70 -8.97 -4.69
N ASN A 98 -2.93 -8.98 -4.16
CA ASN A 98 -3.84 -7.83 -4.23
C ASN A 98 -3.45 -6.68 -3.27
N GLU A 99 -2.65 -6.94 -2.24
CA GLU A 99 -2.09 -5.91 -1.37
C GLU A 99 -0.94 -5.12 -2.03
N LEU A 100 -0.39 -5.63 -3.14
CA LEU A 100 0.66 -4.95 -3.88
C LEU A 100 0.16 -3.64 -4.52
N ASP A 101 1.08 -2.69 -4.66
CA ASP A 101 0.76 -1.36 -5.16
C ASP A 101 0.37 -1.38 -6.65
N ALA A 102 -0.61 -0.54 -7.00
CA ALA A 102 -0.90 -0.22 -8.38
C ALA A 102 0.32 0.43 -9.05
N VAL A 103 0.48 0.21 -10.36
CA VAL A 103 1.61 0.75 -11.14
C VAL A 103 1.51 2.27 -11.28
N ALA A 104 2.66 2.97 -11.24
CA ALA A 104 2.69 4.42 -11.45
C ALA A 104 2.53 4.73 -12.93
N ASP A 105 1.85 5.83 -13.25
CA ASP A 105 1.72 6.23 -14.65
C ASP A 105 3.09 6.44 -15.30
N ASP A 106 3.97 7.16 -14.61
CA ASP A 106 5.35 7.43 -15.05
C ASP A 106 6.19 6.14 -15.21
N SER A 107 6.07 5.19 -14.27
CA SER A 107 6.80 3.90 -14.34
C SER A 107 6.41 3.10 -15.58
N PHE A 108 5.13 3.14 -15.92
CA PHE A 108 4.63 2.42 -17.09
C PHE A 108 4.94 3.16 -18.38
N GLU A 109 4.86 4.50 -18.39
CA GLU A 109 5.33 5.28 -19.54
C GLU A 109 6.80 5.00 -19.81
N LEU A 110 7.61 4.86 -18.76
CA LEU A 110 9.01 4.47 -18.88
C LEU A 110 9.19 3.06 -19.47
N LEU A 111 8.37 2.09 -19.06
CA LEU A 111 8.35 0.75 -19.66
C LEU A 111 7.94 0.79 -21.14
N GLN A 112 6.92 1.58 -21.49
CA GLN A 112 6.48 1.77 -22.87
C GLN A 112 7.57 2.41 -23.73
N ARG A 113 8.21 3.48 -23.23
CA ARG A 113 9.33 4.13 -23.94
C ARG A 113 10.54 3.23 -24.08
N TRP A 114 10.84 2.38 -23.10
CA TRP A 114 11.90 1.38 -23.23
C TRP A 114 11.55 0.37 -24.33
N HIS A 115 10.32 -0.12 -24.35
CA HIS A 115 9.83 -1.05 -25.35
C HIS A 115 9.84 -0.46 -26.77
N ASP A 116 9.43 0.79 -26.92
CA ASP A 116 9.34 1.46 -28.23
C ASP A 116 10.69 2.02 -28.72
N LYS A 117 11.73 2.02 -27.88
CA LYS A 117 13.08 2.48 -28.25
C LYS A 117 13.85 1.43 -29.07
N ASP A 118 13.54 0.15 -28.93
CA ASP A 118 14.19 -0.91 -29.68
C ASP A 118 13.45 -1.14 -31.01
N GLU A 119 14.15 -0.97 -32.14
CA GLU A 119 13.59 -1.18 -33.49
C GLU A 119 13.19 -2.64 -33.73
N GLU A 120 13.82 -3.58 -33.00
CA GLU A 120 13.45 -4.99 -32.93
C GLU A 120 12.65 -5.24 -31.64
N SER A 121 11.36 -4.93 -31.67
CA SER A 121 10.44 -5.23 -30.58
C SER A 121 10.34 -6.74 -30.40
N PHE A 122 11.06 -7.30 -29.42
CA PHE A 122 11.07 -8.75 -29.19
C PHE A 122 9.75 -9.27 -28.63
N LEU A 123 8.96 -8.41 -27.96
CA LEU A 123 7.61 -8.75 -27.51
C LEU A 123 6.65 -8.52 -28.65
N GLU A 124 6.08 -9.60 -29.17
CA GLU A 124 5.09 -9.57 -30.25
C GLU A 124 3.76 -10.17 -29.82
N GLY A 125 2.69 -9.80 -30.53
CA GLY A 125 1.36 -10.37 -30.34
C GLY A 125 0.80 -10.19 -28.93
N ILE A 126 0.53 -11.31 -28.25
CA ILE A 126 -0.11 -11.34 -26.92
C ILE A 126 0.83 -10.75 -25.85
N GLU A 127 2.13 -10.99 -25.98
CA GLU A 127 3.13 -10.55 -25.01
C GLU A 127 3.31 -9.03 -25.04
N ALA A 128 3.31 -8.44 -26.25
CA ALA A 128 3.28 -6.99 -26.45
C ALA A 128 2.01 -6.33 -25.88
N GLY A 129 0.91 -7.09 -25.85
CA GLY A 129 -0.39 -6.64 -25.35
C GLY A 129 -0.30 -6.14 -23.91
N VAL A 130 0.52 -6.74 -23.06
CA VAL A 130 0.66 -6.32 -21.65
C VAL A 130 1.19 -4.89 -21.51
N ILE A 131 2.04 -4.45 -22.46
CA ILE A 131 2.69 -3.13 -22.43
C ILE A 131 1.92 -2.10 -23.27
N ARG A 132 1.33 -2.54 -24.39
CA ARG A 132 0.65 -1.64 -25.35
C ARG A 132 -0.83 -1.44 -25.07
N ASP A 133 -1.49 -2.42 -24.49
CA ASP A 133 -2.95 -2.41 -24.34
C ASP A 133 -3.37 -1.77 -23.02
N THR A 134 -4.12 -0.68 -23.12
CA THR A 134 -4.69 0.01 -21.96
C THR A 134 -5.72 -0.83 -21.23
N ARG A 135 -6.24 -1.92 -21.81
CA ARG A 135 -7.19 -2.83 -21.12
C ARG A 135 -6.56 -3.56 -19.94
N PHE A 136 -5.25 -3.82 -19.98
CA PHE A 136 -4.57 -4.52 -18.90
C PHE A 136 -4.07 -3.61 -17.79
N ARG A 137 -4.18 -2.28 -17.95
CA ARG A 137 -3.69 -1.27 -17.00
C ARG A 137 -4.10 -1.53 -15.55
N ASP A 138 -5.38 -1.82 -15.35
CA ASP A 138 -5.97 -2.02 -14.03
C ASP A 138 -5.56 -3.36 -13.38
N ASP A 139 -5.01 -4.27 -14.19
CA ASP A 139 -4.53 -5.59 -13.77
C ASP A 139 -3.00 -5.62 -13.61
N LEU A 140 -2.32 -4.49 -13.80
CA LEU A 140 -0.88 -4.37 -13.57
C LEU A 140 -0.60 -3.98 -12.12
N ILE A 141 0.40 -4.64 -11.54
CA ILE A 141 0.90 -4.41 -10.19
C ILE A 141 2.40 -4.16 -10.22
N SER A 142 2.88 -3.40 -9.22
CA SER A 142 4.30 -3.22 -8.98
C SER A 142 4.75 -4.13 -7.85
N VAL A 143 5.78 -4.94 -8.09
CA VAL A 143 6.32 -5.88 -7.11
C VAL A 143 7.07 -5.17 -5.98
N ASN A 144 7.70 -4.03 -6.28
CA ASN A 144 8.36 -3.24 -5.26
C ASN A 144 7.42 -2.14 -4.77
N ARG A 145 7.25 -2.08 -3.45
CA ARG A 145 6.41 -1.08 -2.79
C ARG A 145 6.95 0.32 -3.09
N ARG A 146 6.05 1.26 -3.41
CA ARG A 146 6.49 2.64 -3.65
C ARG A 146 6.96 3.27 -2.33
N PRO A 147 8.22 3.72 -2.22
CA PRO A 147 8.61 4.55 -1.08
C PRO A 147 7.77 5.83 -1.11
N GLY A 148 7.13 6.17 0.02
CA GLY A 148 6.36 7.41 0.18
C GLY A 148 4.85 7.34 -0.10
N ARG A 149 4.27 6.20 -0.49
CA ARG A 149 2.80 6.08 -0.67
C ARG A 149 2.02 6.15 0.65
N ASP A 150 2.63 5.67 1.73
CA ASP A 150 2.05 5.77 3.08
C ASP A 150 2.41 7.12 3.77
N ASP A 151 3.27 7.93 3.15
CA ASP A 151 3.71 9.19 3.73
C ASP A 151 2.74 10.32 3.35
N THR A 152 1.79 10.62 4.23
CA THR A 152 0.87 11.77 4.10
C THR A 152 1.61 13.08 3.83
N ILE A 153 2.83 13.21 4.37
CA ILE A 153 3.76 14.31 4.10
C ILE A 153 4.18 14.33 2.62
N ALA A 154 4.56 13.17 2.07
CA ALA A 154 5.06 13.05 0.71
C ALA A 154 3.96 13.42 -0.30
N VAL A 155 2.71 12.99 -0.08
CA VAL A 155 1.55 13.37 -0.91
C VAL A 155 1.28 14.87 -0.80
N PHE A 156 1.25 15.43 0.41
CA PHE A 156 1.02 16.87 0.60
C PHE A 156 2.11 17.72 -0.07
N ILE A 157 3.37 17.33 0.03
CA ILE A 157 4.50 18.04 -0.56
C ILE A 157 4.51 17.87 -2.08
N ALA A 158 4.21 16.68 -2.60
CA ALA A 158 4.05 16.44 -4.03
C ALA A 158 2.96 17.35 -4.63
N ASP A 159 1.81 17.48 -3.95
CA ASP A 159 0.69 18.25 -4.48
C ASP A 159 0.84 19.78 -4.31
N ARG A 160 1.51 20.24 -3.24
CA ARG A 160 1.56 21.68 -2.89
C ARG A 160 2.91 22.35 -3.02
N VAL A 161 4.00 21.65 -2.72
CA VAL A 161 5.35 22.24 -2.66
C VAL A 161 6.10 22.00 -3.97
N LEU A 162 5.97 20.81 -4.55
CA LEU A 162 6.56 20.43 -5.83
C LEU A 162 6.22 21.39 -6.98
N PRO A 163 4.94 21.77 -7.23
CA PRO A 163 4.62 22.71 -8.30
C PRO A 163 5.17 24.13 -8.07
N ILE A 164 5.44 24.50 -6.82
CA ILE A 164 6.06 25.79 -6.49
C ILE A 164 7.56 25.72 -6.78
N TYR A 165 8.21 24.61 -6.42
CA TYR A 165 9.62 24.35 -6.69
C TYR A 165 9.92 24.25 -8.19
N ASP A 166 9.12 23.48 -8.93
CA ASP A 166 9.29 23.31 -10.39
C ASP A 166 9.09 24.63 -11.13
N ARG A 167 8.18 25.49 -10.65
CA ARG A 167 7.95 26.83 -11.21
C ARG A 167 9.07 27.83 -10.88
N LEU A 168 9.79 27.65 -9.77
CA LEU A 168 10.88 28.53 -9.35
C LEU A 168 12.27 28.07 -9.83
N VAL A 169 12.51 26.75 -9.95
CA VAL A 169 13.83 26.16 -10.21
C VAL A 169 13.83 25.26 -11.47
N GLY A 170 12.71 24.61 -11.80
CA GLY A 170 12.66 23.42 -12.65
C GLY A 170 12.22 23.59 -14.11
N HIS A 171 12.49 24.72 -14.76
CA HIS A 171 12.12 24.92 -16.18
C HIS A 171 13.21 24.58 -17.22
N ARG A 172 14.34 23.97 -16.83
CA ARG A 172 15.48 23.77 -17.75
C ARG A 172 15.92 22.35 -18.04
N LEU A 173 15.37 21.36 -17.39
CA LEU A 173 15.51 19.95 -17.77
C LEU A 173 14.09 19.39 -17.71
N HIS A 174 13.50 18.79 -18.75
CA HIS A 174 13.91 17.51 -19.28
C HIS A 174 13.38 17.31 -20.71
N ALA A 175 14.28 16.89 -21.60
CA ALA A 175 13.97 16.43 -22.94
C ALA A 175 13.92 14.89 -22.97
N GLY A 176 12.76 14.33 -23.32
CA GLY A 176 12.55 13.14 -24.18
C GLY A 176 13.22 11.78 -23.92
N SER A 177 14.21 11.63 -23.03
CA SER A 177 15.00 10.39 -22.88
C SER A 177 14.59 9.54 -21.66
N VAL A 178 14.70 8.20 -21.81
CA VAL A 178 14.45 7.19 -20.75
C VAL A 178 15.41 7.36 -19.55
N GLU A 179 16.66 7.80 -19.79
CA GLU A 179 17.58 8.21 -18.71
C GLU A 179 17.09 9.48 -18.00
N GLY A 180 16.55 10.45 -18.75
CA GLY A 180 16.12 11.74 -18.22
C GLY A 180 14.93 11.62 -17.26
N ILE A 181 13.98 10.72 -17.52
CA ILE A 181 12.85 10.46 -16.60
C ILE A 181 13.33 9.79 -15.31
N ALA A 182 14.30 8.87 -15.42
CA ALA A 182 14.84 8.16 -14.27
C ALA A 182 15.62 9.10 -13.34
N ASP A 183 16.48 9.93 -13.93
CA ASP A 183 17.30 10.91 -13.21
C ASP A 183 16.44 12.03 -12.62
N ALA A 184 15.43 12.50 -13.37
CA ALA A 184 14.40 13.41 -12.86
C ALA A 184 13.70 12.85 -11.61
N ARG A 185 13.40 11.55 -11.62
CA ARG A 185 12.66 10.88 -10.54
C ARG A 185 13.53 10.64 -9.31
N GLU A 186 14.76 10.17 -9.47
CA GLU A 186 15.68 10.01 -8.34
C GLU A 186 15.95 11.37 -7.67
N TYR A 187 16.10 12.41 -8.50
CA TYR A 187 16.18 13.78 -8.04
C TYR A 187 14.91 14.24 -7.30
N HIS A 188 13.72 13.98 -7.87
CA HIS A 188 12.45 14.31 -7.23
C HIS A 188 12.26 13.59 -5.89
N MET A 189 12.61 12.31 -5.80
CA MET A 189 12.50 11.54 -4.55
C MET A 189 13.42 12.10 -3.47
N LYS A 190 14.68 12.43 -3.82
CA LYS A 190 15.63 13.07 -2.91
C LYS A 190 15.17 14.47 -2.50
N ALA A 191 14.66 15.26 -3.44
CA ALA A 191 14.12 16.59 -3.18
C ALA A 191 12.87 16.54 -2.29
N LEU A 192 11.98 15.56 -2.50
CA LEU A 192 10.78 15.33 -1.70
C LEU A 192 11.13 14.96 -0.26
N MET A 193 12.05 14.02 -0.06
CA MET A 193 12.54 13.66 1.27
C MET A 193 13.24 14.83 1.97
N LEU A 194 14.05 15.60 1.25
CA LEU A 194 14.72 16.78 1.79
C LEU A 194 13.69 17.85 2.18
N ALA A 195 12.72 18.13 1.32
CA ALA A 195 11.65 19.09 1.57
C ALA A 195 10.78 18.66 2.77
N ALA A 196 10.44 17.37 2.89
CA ALA A 196 9.72 16.81 4.03
C ALA A 196 10.48 17.03 5.33
N ASN A 197 11.77 16.69 5.35
CA ASN A 197 12.61 16.89 6.53
C ASN A 197 12.76 18.37 6.91
N VAL A 198 12.92 19.25 5.93
CA VAL A 198 13.01 20.70 6.16
C VAL A 198 11.68 21.24 6.68
N LEU A 199 10.54 20.87 6.09
CA LEU A 199 9.22 21.31 6.52
C LEU A 199 8.93 20.85 7.95
N CYS A 200 9.24 19.59 8.28
CA CYS A 200 9.14 19.07 9.64
C CYS A 200 10.02 19.85 10.62
N MET A 201 11.26 20.16 10.24
CA MET A 201 12.18 20.95 11.07
C MET A 201 11.65 22.37 11.31
N VAL A 202 11.13 23.02 10.27
CA VAL A 202 10.56 24.37 10.35
C VAL A 202 9.28 24.38 11.19
N LEU A 203 8.34 23.47 10.95
CA LEU A 203 7.10 23.37 11.73
C LEU A 203 7.38 23.09 13.20
N SER A 204 8.35 22.20 13.50
CA SER A 204 8.77 21.86 14.85
C SER A 204 9.33 23.07 15.61
N ALA A 205 10.08 23.95 14.94
CA ALA A 205 10.64 25.15 15.55
C ALA A 205 9.65 26.32 15.64
N VAL A 206 8.86 26.55 14.59
CA VAL A 206 7.98 27.72 14.47
C VAL A 206 6.73 27.58 15.32
N MET A 207 6.12 26.39 15.40
CA MET A 207 4.84 26.21 16.09
C MET A 207 4.92 26.54 17.59
N PRO A 208 5.92 26.06 18.35
CA PRO A 208 6.07 26.44 19.77
C PRO A 208 6.37 27.93 19.95
N ALA A 209 7.26 28.50 19.13
CA ALA A 209 7.65 29.91 19.23
C ALA A 209 6.48 30.86 18.95
N LEU A 210 5.71 30.59 17.89
CA LEU A 210 4.52 31.36 17.53
C LEU A 210 3.47 31.30 18.64
N SER A 211 3.30 30.12 19.24
CA SER A 211 2.32 29.90 20.30
C SER A 211 2.64 30.71 21.56
N ILE A 212 3.91 30.72 21.97
CA ILE A 212 4.38 31.54 23.11
C ILE A 212 4.15 33.04 22.81
N LEU A 213 4.44 33.49 21.59
CA LEU A 213 4.29 34.90 21.19
C LEU A 213 2.82 35.34 21.19
N VAL A 214 1.91 34.50 20.70
CA VAL A 214 0.46 34.73 20.76
C VAL A 214 0.00 34.82 22.21
N LEU A 215 0.42 33.86 23.05
CA LEU A 215 0.06 33.82 24.48
C LEU A 215 0.61 35.01 25.28
N PHE A 216 1.73 35.59 24.87
CA PHE A 216 2.31 36.78 25.50
C PHE A 216 1.48 38.05 25.25
N ASN A 217 0.85 38.18 24.08
CA ASN A 217 0.06 39.37 23.74
C ASN A 217 -1.35 39.37 24.34
N VAL A 218 -1.84 38.22 24.82
CA VAL A 218 -3.20 38.09 25.36
C VAL A 218 -3.21 38.37 26.87
N LYS A 219 -3.81 39.48 27.27
CA LYS A 219 -3.83 39.95 28.67
C LYS A 219 -4.90 39.29 29.55
N SER A 220 -6.02 38.84 28.97
CA SER A 220 -7.12 38.26 29.74
C SER A 220 -6.95 36.75 29.94
N THR A 221 -7.05 36.28 31.19
CA THR A 221 -6.93 34.86 31.57
C THR A 221 -7.88 33.95 30.80
N PHE A 222 -9.14 34.39 30.58
CA PHE A 222 -10.12 33.61 29.82
C PHE A 222 -9.72 33.50 28.33
N SER A 223 -9.29 34.61 27.73
CA SER A 223 -8.80 34.62 26.34
C SER A 223 -7.53 33.79 26.17
N ARG A 224 -6.66 33.71 27.19
CA ARG A 224 -5.47 32.83 27.18
C ARG A 224 -5.89 31.37 27.12
N LEU A 225 -6.89 30.95 27.92
CA LEU A 225 -7.42 29.57 27.90
C LEU A 225 -7.99 29.21 26.52
N VAL A 226 -8.78 30.10 25.92
CA VAL A 226 -9.32 29.91 24.57
C VAL A 226 -8.21 29.82 23.53
N ALA A 227 -7.17 30.66 23.63
CA ALA A 227 -6.02 30.62 22.75
C ALA A 227 -5.25 29.28 22.84
N VAL A 228 -5.08 28.71 24.04
CA VAL A 228 -4.47 27.38 24.21
C VAL A 228 -5.25 26.32 23.43
N VAL A 229 -6.58 26.26 23.59
CA VAL A 229 -7.42 25.29 22.88
C VAL A 229 -7.29 25.43 21.36
N LEU A 230 -7.34 26.67 20.85
CA LEU A 230 -7.22 26.93 19.41
C LEU A 230 -5.83 26.60 18.87
N LEU A 231 -4.76 26.92 19.60
CA LEU A 231 -3.38 26.60 19.22
C LEU A 231 -3.13 25.09 19.25
N SER A 232 -3.66 24.37 20.24
CA SER A 232 -3.59 22.91 20.28
C SER A 232 -4.35 22.25 19.12
N LEU A 233 -5.50 22.82 18.72
CA LEU A 233 -6.25 22.34 17.56
C LEU A 233 -5.49 22.60 16.25
N ALA A 234 -4.92 23.81 16.09
CA ALA A 234 -4.07 24.13 14.94
C ALA A 234 -2.83 23.22 14.87
N PHE A 235 -2.18 22.95 16.00
CA PHE A 235 -1.08 22.01 16.09
C PHE A 235 -1.49 20.59 15.72
N SER A 236 -2.65 20.13 16.18
CA SER A 236 -3.18 18.81 15.82
C SER A 236 -3.39 18.68 14.31
N ILE A 237 -3.97 19.70 13.66
CA ILE A 237 -4.14 19.74 12.19
C ILE A 237 -2.79 19.62 11.48
N VAL A 238 -1.77 20.37 11.91
CA VAL A 238 -0.42 20.26 11.35
C VAL A 238 0.14 18.84 11.56
N MET A 239 -0.02 18.28 12.75
CA MET A 239 0.46 16.94 13.06
C MET A 239 -0.27 15.83 12.29
N THR A 240 -1.50 16.05 11.78
CA THR A 240 -2.13 15.09 10.86
C THR A 240 -1.37 14.93 9.55
N VAL A 241 -0.67 15.97 9.12
CA VAL A 241 0.19 15.90 7.92
C VAL A 241 1.52 15.26 8.27
N VAL A 242 2.09 15.60 9.44
CA VAL A 242 3.45 15.20 9.84
C VAL A 242 3.54 13.79 10.45
N ALA A 243 2.54 13.34 11.17
CA ALA A 243 2.60 12.06 11.88
C ALA A 243 2.18 10.89 11.00
N GLN A 244 2.94 9.81 11.07
CA GLN A 244 2.65 8.54 10.41
C GLN A 244 1.61 7.73 11.19
N LYS A 245 1.60 7.84 12.53
CA LYS A 245 0.70 7.10 13.40
C LYS A 245 -0.23 8.05 14.13
N LYS A 246 -1.50 7.65 14.21
CA LYS A 246 -2.52 8.40 14.99
C LYS A 246 -2.13 8.58 16.45
N ALA A 247 -1.45 7.59 17.04
CA ALA A 247 -0.96 7.66 18.42
C ALA A 247 0.04 8.81 18.63
N ASP A 248 0.92 9.08 17.67
CA ASP A 248 1.94 10.12 17.77
C ASP A 248 1.30 11.52 17.74
N ILE A 249 0.20 11.69 17.00
CA ILE A 249 -0.59 12.93 16.98
C ILE A 249 -1.15 13.22 18.38
N PHE A 250 -1.76 12.22 19.02
CA PHE A 250 -2.33 12.38 20.36
C PHE A 250 -1.26 12.69 21.39
N MET A 251 -0.13 11.97 21.37
CA MET A 251 0.98 12.21 22.30
C MET A 251 1.57 13.61 22.13
N ALA A 252 1.89 14.01 20.89
CA ALA A 252 2.48 15.32 20.61
C ALA A 252 1.53 16.47 20.97
N THR A 253 0.23 16.35 20.63
CA THR A 253 -0.77 17.39 20.93
C THR A 253 -0.97 17.54 22.44
N THR A 254 -0.98 16.42 23.18
CA THR A 254 -1.10 16.44 24.65
C THR A 254 0.12 17.08 25.29
N ALA A 255 1.33 16.70 24.86
CA ALA A 255 2.57 17.30 25.36
C ALA A 255 2.63 18.80 25.07
N PHE A 256 2.25 19.21 23.85
CA PHE A 256 2.18 20.62 23.46
C PHE A 256 1.17 21.40 24.30
N ALA A 257 -0.04 20.88 24.48
CA ALA A 257 -1.06 21.50 25.33
C ALA A 257 -0.59 21.65 26.78
N ALA A 258 0.09 20.64 27.34
CA ALA A 258 0.64 20.71 28.69
C ALA A 258 1.66 21.86 28.84
N VAL A 259 2.57 22.04 27.86
CA VAL A 259 3.53 23.14 27.86
C VAL A 259 2.82 24.50 27.83
N LEU A 260 1.79 24.66 27.00
CA LEU A 260 1.03 25.91 26.93
C LEU A 260 0.28 26.20 28.24
N VAL A 261 -0.34 25.19 28.86
CA VAL A 261 -1.06 25.35 30.12
C VAL A 261 -0.10 25.74 31.26
N VAL A 262 1.10 25.15 31.33
CA VAL A 262 2.12 25.53 32.31
C VAL A 262 2.55 26.99 32.12
N PHE A 263 2.73 27.43 30.87
CA PHE A 263 3.06 28.83 30.56
C PHE A 263 1.92 29.80 30.92
N VAL A 264 0.65 29.37 30.78
CA VAL A 264 -0.50 30.16 31.24
C VAL A 264 -0.50 30.28 32.76
N GLY A 265 -0.29 29.16 33.47
CA GLY A 265 -0.24 29.11 34.93
C GLY A 265 0.83 30.02 35.50
N SER A 266 2.08 29.90 35.03
CA SER A 266 3.20 30.68 35.57
C SER A 266 3.09 32.19 35.37
N ALA A 267 2.48 32.63 34.27
CA ALA A 267 2.32 34.05 34.01
C ALA A 267 1.18 34.70 34.82
N ASN A 268 0.24 33.92 35.35
CA ASN A 268 -0.78 34.45 36.26
C ASN A 268 -0.25 34.63 37.70
N ASP A 269 0.85 33.95 38.06
CA ASP A 269 1.46 34.05 39.39
C ASP A 269 2.38 35.29 39.56
N VAL A 270 2.61 36.05 38.48
CA VAL A 270 3.55 37.20 38.43
C VAL A 270 2.83 38.56 38.38
N GLU A 271 1.50 38.59 38.22
CA GLU A 271 0.66 39.78 38.42
C GLU A 271 0.09 39.85 39.84
#